data_AF-A0A2X2JUZ6-F1
#
_entry.id   AF-A0A2X2JUZ6-F1
#
_cell.length_a   1.000
_cell.length_b   1.000
_cell.length_c   1.000
_cell.angle_alpha   90.00
_cell.angle_beta   90.00
_cell.angle_gamma   90.00
#
_symmetry.space_group_name_H-M   'P 1'
#
loop_
_entity.id
_entity.type
_entity.pdbx_description
1 polymer ?
#
loop_
_entity_poly.entity_id
_entity_poly.type
_entity_poly.pdbx_seq_one_letter_code
_entity_poly.pdbx_strand_id
1 'polypeptide(L)'
;MAKFSDYQLILDELKMTLSHVEADEFSTFASKILHAEHIFVAGKGRSGFVANSFAMRLNQLGKQAHVVGESTTPAIKSNDVFVIISGSGSHGTFKILADKANQ
;
A
#
# COMPACT_ATOMS: atom_id res chain seq x y z
N MET A 1 3.97 -14.69 -32.21
CA MET A 1 4.64 -15.31 -31.05
C MET A 1 5.25 -14.19 -30.22
N ALA A 2 4.83 -14.02 -28.97
CA ALA A 2 5.50 -13.08 -28.06
C ALA A 2 6.96 -13.51 -27.95
N LYS A 3 7.90 -12.65 -28.34
CA LYS A 3 9.33 -12.93 -28.18
C LYS A 3 9.61 -12.89 -26.68
N PHE A 4 10.46 -13.77 -26.18
CA PHE A 4 10.93 -13.82 -24.79
C PHE A 4 11.73 -12.54 -24.37
N SER A 5 11.66 -11.46 -25.14
CA SER A 5 12.36 -10.18 -24.93
C SER A 5 11.59 -9.18 -24.07
N ASP A 6 10.31 -9.43 -23.78
CA ASP A 6 9.45 -8.43 -23.11
C ASP A 6 9.75 -8.28 -21.60
N TYR A 7 10.52 -9.20 -20.99
CA TYR A 7 10.93 -9.05 -19.59
C TYR A 7 11.87 -7.85 -19.38
N GLN A 8 12.66 -7.50 -20.40
CA GLN A 8 13.57 -6.35 -20.31
C GLN A 8 12.76 -5.05 -20.18
N LEU A 9 11.64 -4.94 -20.91
CA LEU A 9 10.71 -3.81 -20.75
C LEU A 9 10.18 -3.73 -19.32
N ILE A 10 9.77 -4.85 -18.73
CA ILE A 10 9.29 -4.89 -17.33
C ILE A 10 10.40 -4.44 -16.37
N LEU A 11 11.64 -4.93 -16.54
CA LEU A 11 12.76 -4.54 -15.68
C LEU A 11 13.10 -3.06 -15.81
N ASP A 12 13.06 -2.51 -17.04
CA ASP A 12 13.34 -1.10 -17.31
C ASP A 12 12.25 -0.20 -16.72
N GLU A 13 10.97 -0.57 -16.84
CA GLU A 13 9.86 0.13 -16.20
C GLU A 13 9.96 0.11 -14.67
N LEU A 14 10.32 -1.03 -14.07
CA LEU A 14 10.56 -1.14 -12.64
C LEU A 14 11.70 -0.23 -12.18
N LYS A 15 12.82 -0.25 -12.92
CA LYS A 15 13.99 0.59 -12.61
C LYS A 15 13.66 2.08 -12.70
N MET A 16 12.99 2.49 -13.77
CA MET A 16 12.56 3.89 -13.96
C MET A 16 11.60 4.31 -12.84
N THR A 17 10.59 3.49 -12.54
CA THR A 17 9.62 3.78 -11.47
C THR A 17 10.32 3.93 -10.11
N LEU A 18 11.21 3.01 -9.76
CA LEU A 18 11.95 3.06 -8.50
C LEU A 18 12.95 4.23 -8.44
N SER A 19 13.44 4.73 -9.58
CA SER A 19 14.34 5.89 -9.61
C SER A 19 13.68 7.21 -9.21
N HIS A 20 12.35 7.26 -9.20
CA HIS A 20 11.56 8.42 -8.76
C HIS A 20 11.19 8.36 -7.27
N VAL A 21 11.60 7.32 -6.55
CA VAL A 21 11.35 7.21 -5.10
C VAL A 21 12.46 7.94 -4.36
N GLU A 22 12.13 9.09 -3.76
CA GLU A 22 13.06 9.87 -2.97
C GLU A 22 13.36 9.18 -1.63
N ALA A 23 14.62 9.18 -1.21
CA ALA A 23 15.08 8.48 0.00
C ALA A 23 14.40 8.99 1.28
N ASP A 24 14.12 10.29 1.36
CA ASP A 24 13.47 10.92 2.50
C ASP A 24 11.98 10.56 2.59
N GLU A 25 11.29 10.45 1.44
CA GLU A 25 9.90 9.98 1.37
C GLU A 25 9.80 8.53 1.81
N PHE A 26 10.71 7.68 1.33
CA PHE A 26 10.81 6.28 1.76
C PHE A 26 11.04 6.18 3.26
N SER A 27 12.00 6.92 3.80
CA SER A 27 12.33 6.91 5.24
C SER A 27 11.16 7.39 6.09
N THR A 28 10.44 8.41 5.64
CA THR A 28 9.22 8.91 6.29
C THR A 28 8.12 7.86 6.29
N PHE A 29 7.88 7.21 5.15
CA PHE A 29 6.89 6.15 5.04
C PHE A 29 7.23 4.96 5.95
N ALA A 30 8.48 4.48 5.89
CA ALA A 30 8.95 3.37 6.70
C ALA A 30 8.83 3.69 8.20
N SER A 31 9.20 4.90 8.62
CA SER A 31 9.06 5.34 10.01
C SER A 31 7.61 5.32 10.47
N LYS A 32 6.66 5.85 9.67
CA LYS A 32 5.23 5.78 10.00
C LYS A 32 4.73 4.34 10.18
N ILE A 33 5.12 3.45 9.27
CA ILE A 33 4.75 2.02 9.34
C ILE A 33 5.35 1.34 10.58
N LEU A 34 6.61 1.65 10.92
CA LEU A 34 7.28 1.04 12.06
C LEU A 34 6.73 1.50 13.41
N HIS A 35 6.17 2.71 13.50
CA HIS A 35 5.64 3.28 14.74
C HIS A 35 4.10 3.20 14.86
N ALA A 36 3.40 2.75 13.82
CA ALA A 36 1.94 2.59 13.84
C ALA A 36 1.48 1.54 14.87
N GLU A 37 0.36 1.82 15.54
CA GLU A 37 -0.31 0.85 16.42
C GLU A 37 -0.97 -0.25 15.57
N HIS A 38 -1.79 0.14 14.60
CA HIS A 38 -2.30 -0.73 13.54
C HIS A 38 -2.07 -0.11 12.15
N ILE A 39 -1.96 -0.97 11.14
CA ILE A 39 -1.75 -0.58 9.75
C ILE A 39 -2.92 -1.08 8.92
N PHE A 40 -3.69 -0.17 8.34
CA PHE A 40 -4.78 -0.50 7.44
C PHE A 40 -4.28 -0.36 6.01
N VAL A 41 -4.54 -1.35 5.16
CA VAL A 41 -4.18 -1.32 3.74
C VAL A 41 -5.42 -1.40 2.86
N ALA A 42 -5.45 -0.63 1.78
CA ALA A 42 -6.52 -0.67 0.79
C ALA A 42 -5.96 -0.62 -0.63
N GLY A 43 -6.63 -1.30 -1.54
CA GLY A 43 -6.34 -1.29 -2.96
C GLY A 43 -7.51 -1.90 -3.73
N LYS A 44 -7.63 -1.62 -5.03
CA LYS A 44 -8.70 -2.16 -5.89
C LYS A 44 -8.09 -2.95 -7.04
N GLY A 45 -8.75 -4.05 -7.42
CA GLY A 45 -8.26 -4.93 -8.48
C GLY A 45 -6.88 -5.51 -8.16
N ARG A 46 -5.94 -5.41 -9.10
CA ARG A 46 -4.57 -5.91 -8.89
C ARG A 46 -3.83 -5.23 -7.74
N SER A 47 -4.06 -3.94 -7.52
CA SER A 47 -3.50 -3.22 -6.37
C SER A 47 -4.04 -3.74 -5.04
N GLY A 48 -5.25 -4.33 -5.03
CA GLY A 48 -5.79 -5.03 -3.86
C GLY A 48 -4.96 -6.28 -3.51
N PHE A 49 -4.53 -7.07 -4.51
CA PHE A 49 -3.63 -8.21 -4.26
C PHE A 49 -2.27 -7.77 -3.71
N VAL A 50 -1.72 -6.66 -4.21
CA VAL A 50 -0.48 -6.06 -3.67
C VAL A 50 -0.69 -5.61 -2.22
N ALA A 51 -1.81 -4.94 -1.91
CA ALA A 51 -2.14 -4.52 -0.56
C ALA A 51 -2.25 -5.73 0.38
N ASN A 52 -2.95 -6.80 -0.03
CA ASN A 52 -3.09 -8.02 0.75
C ASN A 52 -1.75 -8.70 1.03
N SER A 53 -0.88 -8.79 0.02
CA SER A 53 0.48 -9.33 0.17
C SER A 53 1.30 -8.49 1.16
N PHE A 54 1.18 -7.16 1.09
CA PHE A 54 1.86 -6.25 2.00
C PHE A 54 1.38 -6.41 3.45
N ALA A 55 0.06 -6.42 3.70
CA ALA A 55 -0.49 -6.69 5.03
C ALA A 55 -0.08 -8.07 5.56
N MET A 56 -0.08 -9.11 4.72
CA MET A 56 0.38 -10.44 5.12
C MET A 56 1.85 -10.38 5.58
N ARG A 57 2.72 -9.69 4.84
CA ARG A 57 4.13 -9.59 5.20
C ARG A 57 4.35 -8.79 6.49
N LEU A 58 3.58 -7.72 6.70
CA LEU A 58 3.59 -6.95 7.93
C LEU A 58 3.20 -7.81 9.15
N ASN A 59 2.14 -8.61 9.03
CA ASN A 59 1.74 -9.55 10.08
C ASN A 59 2.82 -10.61 10.37
N GLN A 60 3.47 -11.16 9.35
CA GLN A 60 4.61 -12.08 9.51
C GLN A 60 5.81 -11.43 10.23
N LEU A 61 5.94 -10.10 10.14
CA LEU A 61 6.98 -9.32 10.84
C LEU A 61 6.51 -8.84 12.23
N GLY A 62 5.35 -9.29 12.71
CA GLY A 62 4.82 -8.96 14.04
C GLY A 62 4.10 -7.62 14.14
N LYS A 63 3.78 -6.97 13.01
CA LYS A 63 2.94 -5.77 12.97
C LYS A 63 1.47 -6.16 12.91
N GLN A 64 0.58 -5.30 13.44
CA GLN A 64 -0.86 -5.50 13.32
C GLN A 64 -1.34 -4.84 12.02
N ALA A 65 -1.57 -5.64 10.98
CA ALA A 65 -2.00 -5.12 9.68
C ALA A 65 -3.33 -5.72 9.21
N HIS A 66 -4.23 -4.86 8.70
CA HIS A 66 -5.59 -5.22 8.31
C HIS A 66 -5.90 -4.74 6.90
N VAL A 67 -6.65 -5.54 6.14
CA VAL A 67 -7.14 -5.18 4.81
C VAL A 67 -8.51 -4.55 4.92
N VAL A 68 -8.68 -3.32 4.44
CA VAL A 68 -9.98 -2.62 4.52
C VAL A 68 -11.05 -3.37 3.73
N GLY A 69 -12.19 -3.62 4.38
CA GLY A 69 -13.35 -4.31 3.79
C GLY A 69 -13.46 -5.78 4.20
N GLU A 70 -12.45 -6.34 4.87
CA GLU A 70 -12.52 -7.71 5.40
C GLU A 70 -13.29 -7.78 6.73
N SER A 71 -13.91 -8.92 7.01
CA SER A 71 -14.84 -9.11 8.13
C SER A 71 -14.22 -8.93 9.52
N THR A 72 -12.92 -9.15 9.66
CA THR A 72 -12.17 -9.04 10.92
C THR A 72 -11.49 -7.68 11.09
N THR A 73 -11.70 -6.74 10.17
CA THR A 73 -11.08 -5.41 10.20
C THR A 73 -11.65 -4.61 11.38
N PRO A 74 -10.82 -4.22 12.37
CA PRO A 74 -11.29 -3.41 13.49
C PRO A 74 -11.52 -1.95 13.06
N ALA A 75 -12.09 -1.15 13.96
CA ALA A 75 -12.20 0.30 13.75
C ALA A 75 -10.81 0.97 13.81
N ILE A 76 -10.54 1.87 12.85
CA ILE A 76 -9.33 2.70 12.82
C ILE A 76 -9.36 3.76 13.94
N LYS A 77 -8.19 4.08 14.49
CA LYS A 77 -7.97 5.06 15.56
C LYS A 77 -6.89 6.07 15.17
N SER A 78 -6.75 7.13 15.97
CA SER A 78 -5.86 8.27 15.70
C SER A 78 -4.36 7.94 15.62
N ASN A 79 -3.91 6.83 16.19
CA ASN A 79 -2.50 6.40 16.17
C ASN A 79 -2.22 5.30 15.13
N ASP A 80 -3.21 4.98 14.30
CA ASP A 80 -3.08 4.00 13.24
C ASP A 80 -2.59 4.67 11.94
N VAL A 81 -2.10 3.85 11.01
CA VAL A 81 -1.70 4.31 9.67
C VAL A 81 -2.59 3.67 8.62
N PHE A 82 -3.12 4.50 7.72
CA PHE A 82 -3.89 4.02 6.57
C PHE A 82 -3.10 4.17 5.27
N VAL A 83 -2.83 3.05 4.59
CA VAL A 83 -2.07 2.93 3.35
C VAL A 83 -3.02 2.59 2.20
N ILE A 84 -3.08 3.48 1.20
CA ILE A 84 -3.88 3.26 -0.01
C ILE A 84 -2.96 3.04 -1.21
N ILE A 85 -3.09 1.91 -1.89
CA ILE A 85 -2.37 1.59 -3.12
C ILE A 85 -3.26 1.90 -4.32
N SER A 86 -2.99 3.02 -5.00
CA SER A 86 -3.77 3.50 -6.14
C SER A 86 -2.85 4.16 -7.18
N GLY A 87 -2.87 3.65 -8.42
CA GLY A 87 -2.06 4.22 -9.50
C GLY A 87 -2.56 5.59 -10.00
N SER A 88 -3.88 5.79 -10.08
CA SER A 88 -4.45 7.06 -10.58
C SER A 88 -4.68 8.11 -9.50
N GLY A 89 -4.65 7.74 -8.21
CA GLY A 89 -5.01 8.60 -7.08
C GLY A 89 -6.46 9.13 -7.07
N SER A 90 -7.23 8.93 -8.14
CA SER A 90 -8.50 9.61 -8.41
C SER A 90 -9.75 8.76 -8.11
N HIS A 91 -9.57 7.53 -7.63
CA HIS A 91 -10.70 6.65 -7.31
C HIS A 91 -11.51 7.26 -6.16
N GLY A 92 -12.74 7.69 -6.45
CA GLY A 92 -13.59 8.42 -5.49
C GLY A 92 -13.78 7.72 -4.16
N THR A 93 -13.85 6.38 -4.14
CA THR A 93 -13.93 5.58 -2.90
C THR A 93 -12.72 5.79 -1.98
N PHE A 94 -11.51 5.90 -2.53
CA PHE A 94 -10.31 6.09 -1.72
C PHE A 94 -10.20 7.48 -1.13
N LYS A 95 -10.70 8.51 -1.83
CA LYS A 95 -10.77 9.86 -1.28
C LYS A 95 -11.68 9.90 -0.05
N ILE A 96 -12.87 9.29 -0.15
CA ILE A 96 -13.82 9.20 0.97
C ILE A 96 -13.21 8.45 2.16
N LEU A 97 -12.53 7.32 1.89
CA LEU A 97 -11.89 6.55 2.96
C LEU A 97 -10.73 7.30 3.60
N ALA A 98 -9.93 8.04 2.82
CA ALA A 98 -8.87 8.88 3.35
C ALA A 98 -9.42 10.02 4.23
N ASP A 99 -10.47 10.70 3.76
CA ASP A 99 -11.13 11.77 4.53
C ASP A 99 -11.70 11.23 5.85
N LYS A 100 -12.30 10.03 5.84
CA LYS A 100 -12.83 9.37 7.03
C LYS A 100 -11.74 8.93 8.02
N ALA A 101 -10.56 8.55 7.53
CA ALA A 101 -9.44 8.17 8.38
C ALA A 101 -8.80 9.36 9.12
N ASN A 102 -9.02 10.59 8.62
CA ASN A 102 -8.50 11.83 9.20
C ASN A 102 -9.49 12.54 10.15
N GLN A 103 -10.68 11.95 10.38
CA GLN A 103 -11.68 12.44 11.34
C GLN A 103 -11.49 11.77 12.70
#